data_AF-A0A5E4LSA0-F1
#
_entry.id   AF-A0A5E4LSA0-F1
#
_cell.length_a   1.000
_cell.length_b   1.000
_cell.length_c   1.000
_cell.angle_alpha   90.00
_cell.angle_beta   90.00
_cell.angle_gamma   90.00
#
_symmetry.space_group_name_H-M   'P 1'
#
loop_
_entity.id
_entity.type
_entity.pdbx_description
1 polymer ?
#
loop_
_entity_poly.entity_id
_entity_poly.type
_entity_poly.pdbx_seq_one_letter_code
_entity_poly.pdbx_strand_id
1 'polypeptide(L)'
;MSWRAIPMKFPGTCIVCKKKIEVNEVALWAKGLGIKHQACAQVTELKCAICGGSAGCLQCEFVDDCNREKVSQLCICKKCYIEKDAFTLYQKTISKRFPILNIKN
;
A
#
# COMPACT_ATOMS: atom_id res chain seq x y z
N MET A 1 15.68 13.17 -7.18
CA MET A 1 15.68 13.59 -5.76
C MET A 1 15.44 12.35 -4.91
N SER A 2 16.40 11.93 -4.08
CA SER A 2 16.30 10.67 -3.31
C SER A 2 16.04 10.94 -1.83
N TRP A 3 15.17 10.12 -1.22
CA TRP A 3 14.95 10.09 0.22
C TRP A 3 16.16 9.45 0.92
N ARG A 4 16.67 10.10 1.95
CA ARG A 4 17.78 9.61 2.78
C ARG A 4 17.31 9.48 4.22
N ALA A 5 17.62 8.36 4.87
CA ALA A 5 17.39 8.20 6.29
C ALA A 5 18.41 9.04 7.05
N ILE A 6 17.94 9.97 7.87
CA ILE A 6 18.78 10.81 8.74
C ILE A 6 18.22 10.81 10.16
N PRO A 7 19.08 10.76 11.19
CA PRO A 7 18.64 11.03 12.55
C PRO A 7 18.33 12.53 12.68
N MET A 8 17.19 12.85 13.28
CA MET A 8 16.76 14.22 13.48
C MET A 8 17.59 14.90 14.56
N LYS A 9 18.24 16.02 14.21
CA LYS A 9 18.95 16.88 15.18
C LYS A 9 18.02 17.86 15.90
N PHE A 10 16.89 18.18 15.28
CA PHE A 10 15.88 19.11 15.77
C PHE A 10 14.50 18.52 15.49
N PRO A 11 13.46 18.83 16.29
CA PRO A 11 12.12 18.35 16.01
C PRO A 11 11.65 18.91 14.66
N GLY A 12 11.06 18.06 13.84
CA GLY A 12 10.54 18.45 12.52
C GLY A 12 9.15 17.92 12.28
N THR A 13 8.43 18.45 11.29
CA THR A 13 7.05 18.03 11.00
C THR A 13 7.01 17.10 9.81
N CYS A 14 6.42 15.91 9.99
CA CYS A 14 6.21 14.97 8.90
C CYS A 14 5.24 15.55 7.85
N ILE A 15 5.67 15.57 6.58
CA ILE A 15 4.83 16.10 5.49
C ILE A 15 3.55 15.28 5.24
N VAL A 16 3.55 13.99 5.62
CA VAL A 16 2.45 13.05 5.36
C VAL A 16 1.41 13.10 6.48
N CYS A 17 1.78 12.81 7.72
CA CYS A 17 0.85 12.73 8.84
C CYS A 17 0.72 14.02 9.66
N LYS A 18 1.49 15.07 9.32
CA LYS A 18 1.54 16.36 10.03
C LYS A 18 1.92 16.29 11.52
N LYS A 19 2.30 15.12 12.04
CA LYS A 19 2.82 14.94 13.40
C LYS A 19 4.30 15.34 13.46
N LYS A 20 4.75 15.73 14.66
CA LYS A 20 6.17 16.03 14.94
C LYS A 20 6.98 14.73 14.96
N ILE A 21 8.20 14.83 14.46
CA ILE A 21 9.27 13.83 14.52
C ILE A 21 10.24 14.32 15.59
N GLU A 22 10.53 13.49 16.57
CA GLU A 22 11.32 13.88 17.75
C GLU A 22 12.83 13.88 17.47
N VAL A 23 13.59 14.54 18.34
CA VAL A 23 15.06 14.57 18.27
C VAL A 23 15.59 13.15 18.48
N ASN A 24 16.61 12.76 17.69
CA ASN A 24 17.19 11.42 17.58
C ASN A 24 16.32 10.36 16.89
N GLU A 25 15.09 10.67 16.50
CA GLU A 25 14.28 9.76 15.68
C GLU A 25 14.81 9.73 14.23
N VAL A 26 14.78 8.57 13.59
CA VAL A 26 15.21 8.41 12.19
C VAL A 26 14.07 8.79 11.25
N ALA A 27 14.29 9.83 10.44
CA ALA A 27 13.34 10.32 9.46
C ALA A 27 13.88 10.16 8.03
N LEU A 28 12.98 10.12 7.05
CA LEU A 28 13.34 10.23 5.65
C LEU A 28 13.31 11.70 5.24
N TRP A 29 14.47 12.23 4.85
CA TRP A 29 14.63 13.58 4.34
C TRP A 29 14.93 13.57 2.84
N ALA A 30 14.35 14.51 2.10
CA ALA A 30 14.70 14.79 0.72
C ALA A 30 14.86 16.29 0.49
N LYS A 31 15.96 16.67 -0.17
CA LYS A 31 16.29 18.06 -0.49
C LYS A 31 15.14 18.71 -1.26
N GLY A 32 14.59 19.80 -0.74
CA GLY A 32 13.51 20.58 -1.36
C GLY A 32 12.09 20.01 -1.17
N LEU A 33 11.93 18.82 -0.60
CA LEU A 33 10.62 18.20 -0.31
C LEU A 33 10.26 18.26 1.17
N GLY A 34 11.26 18.08 2.06
CA GLY A 34 11.06 18.06 3.52
C GLY A 34 11.36 16.70 4.13
N ILE A 35 10.71 16.41 5.27
CA ILE A 35 10.89 15.17 6.04
C ILE A 35 9.58 14.39 6.19
N LYS A 36 9.68 13.08 6.32
CA LYS A 36 8.57 12.22 6.76
C LYS A 36 9.09 11.10 7.67
N HIS A 37 8.20 10.55 8.50
CA HIS A 37 8.52 9.32 9.25
C HIS A 37 8.86 8.18 8.28
N GLN A 38 9.71 7.25 8.72
CA GLN A 38 9.98 6.02 7.96
C GLN A 38 8.68 5.22 7.72
N ALA A 39 7.81 5.12 8.73
CA ALA A 39 6.51 4.47 8.60
C ALA A 39 5.61 5.15 7.56
N CYS A 40 5.61 6.49 7.51
CA CYS A 40 4.84 7.25 6.53
C CYS A 40 5.37 7.14 5.09
N ALA A 41 6.50 6.46 4.86
CA ALA A 41 6.98 6.15 3.53
C ALA A 41 6.54 4.77 3.02
N GLN A 42 6.03 3.90 3.91
CA GLN A 42 5.44 2.65 3.50
C GLN A 42 4.06 2.95 2.91
N VAL A 43 4.01 3.09 1.58
CA VAL A 43 2.76 2.93 0.88
C VAL A 43 2.50 1.43 0.87
N THR A 44 1.51 0.97 1.63
CA THR A 44 0.93 -0.37 1.46
C THR A 44 0.24 -0.42 0.10
N GLU A 45 1.04 -0.57 -0.95
CA GLU A 45 0.56 -0.79 -2.31
C GLU A 45 -0.07 -2.18 -2.37
N LEU A 46 -1.41 -2.21 -2.32
CA LEU A 46 -2.13 -3.44 -2.57
C LEU A 46 -1.97 -3.79 -4.05
N LYS A 47 -1.81 -5.09 -4.34
CA LYS A 47 -1.66 -5.57 -5.71
C LYS A 47 -2.87 -6.40 -6.09
N CYS A 48 -3.26 -6.30 -7.35
CA CYS A 48 -4.29 -7.16 -7.91
C CYS A 48 -3.77 -8.58 -7.97
N ALA A 49 -4.49 -9.52 -7.38
CA ALA A 49 -4.10 -10.92 -7.36
C ALA A 49 -4.10 -11.56 -8.77
N ILE A 50 -4.92 -11.02 -9.69
CA ILE A 50 -5.04 -11.47 -11.09
C ILE A 50 -3.90 -10.92 -11.94
N CYS A 51 -3.83 -9.60 -12.12
CA CYS A 51 -2.89 -8.98 -13.06
C CYS A 51 -1.60 -8.44 -12.42
N GLY A 52 -1.50 -8.43 -11.09
CA GLY A 52 -0.35 -7.86 -10.36
C GLY A 52 -0.25 -6.33 -10.39
N GLY A 53 -1.16 -5.64 -11.09
CA GLY A 53 -1.25 -4.18 -11.10
C GLY A 53 -1.70 -3.61 -9.76
N SER A 54 -1.75 -2.28 -9.64
CA SER A 54 -2.20 -1.63 -8.41
C SER A 54 -3.67 -1.95 -8.11
N ALA A 55 -3.91 -2.43 -6.90
CA ALA A 55 -5.22 -2.51 -6.26
C ALA A 55 -5.21 -1.53 -5.08
N GLY A 56 -6.34 -0.96 -4.69
CA GLY A 56 -6.37 0.10 -3.66
C GLY A 56 -6.05 1.49 -4.24
N CYS A 57 -7.07 2.14 -4.79
CA CYS A 57 -6.95 3.50 -5.30
C CYS A 57 -7.12 4.51 -4.16
N LEU A 58 -6.24 5.51 -4.05
CA LEU A 58 -6.35 6.65 -3.11
C LEU A 58 -7.53 7.58 -3.38
N GLN A 59 -8.25 7.34 -4.48
CA GLN A 59 -9.32 8.20 -4.98
C GLN A 59 -10.56 7.40 -5.40
N CYS A 60 -10.64 6.10 -5.10
CA CYS A 60 -11.86 5.34 -5.39
C CYS A 60 -12.89 5.48 -4.29
N GLU A 61 -14.13 5.13 -4.63
CA GLU A 61 -15.30 5.08 -3.78
C GLU A 61 -15.14 4.23 -2.50
N PHE A 62 -14.12 3.37 -2.43
CA PHE A 62 -13.84 2.49 -1.29
C PHE A 62 -12.71 2.99 -0.38
N VAL A 63 -12.25 4.24 -0.52
CA VAL A 63 -11.12 4.76 0.28
C VAL A 63 -11.38 4.68 1.78
N ASP A 64 -12.60 5.02 2.21
CA ASP A 64 -12.95 5.07 3.62
C ASP A 64 -13.20 3.68 4.22
N ASP A 65 -13.71 2.74 3.42
CA ASP A 65 -13.99 1.36 3.84
C ASP A 65 -12.77 0.42 3.72
N CYS A 66 -11.89 0.67 2.76
CA CYS A 66 -10.73 -0.17 2.47
C CYS A 66 -9.53 0.25 3.35
N ASN A 67 -9.51 -0.27 4.59
CA ASN A 67 -8.33 -0.15 5.43
C ASN A 67 -7.17 -1.01 4.88
N ARG A 68 -6.23 -0.36 4.18
CA ARG A 68 -5.10 -1.01 3.49
C ARG A 68 -4.09 -1.68 4.41
N GLU A 69 -4.08 -1.32 5.69
CA GLU A 69 -3.22 -1.94 6.69
C GLU A 69 -3.80 -3.26 7.19
N LYS A 70 -5.13 -3.44 7.08
CA LYS A 70 -5.84 -4.62 7.59
C LYS A 70 -6.40 -5.53 6.50
N VAL A 71 -6.69 -4.98 5.32
CA VAL A 71 -7.30 -5.73 4.21
C VAL A 71 -6.36 -6.82 3.71
N SER A 72 -6.95 -7.92 3.24
CA SER A 72 -6.19 -9.00 2.61
C SER A 72 -5.37 -8.47 1.43
N GLN A 73 -4.15 -8.97 1.28
CA GLN A 73 -3.27 -8.65 0.15
C GLN A 73 -3.75 -9.26 -1.19
N LEU A 74 -4.83 -10.06 -1.16
CA LEU A 74 -5.43 -10.68 -2.34
C LEU A 74 -6.52 -9.80 -2.95
N CYS A 75 -6.25 -8.51 -3.17
CA CYS A 75 -7.24 -7.60 -3.75
C CYS A 75 -7.46 -7.86 -5.24
N ILE A 76 -8.60 -7.40 -5.77
CA ILE A 76 -8.89 -7.34 -7.21
C ILE A 76 -8.99 -5.88 -7.66
N CYS A 77 -8.41 -5.52 -8.80
CA CYS A 77 -8.54 -4.18 -9.35
C CYS A 77 -9.85 -4.03 -10.15
N LYS A 78 -10.36 -2.80 -10.27
CA LYS A 78 -11.63 -2.50 -10.96
C LYS A 78 -11.68 -3.03 -12.40
N LYS A 79 -10.55 -3.00 -13.12
CA LYS A 79 -10.45 -3.55 -14.48
C LYS A 79 -10.72 -5.05 -14.52
N CYS A 80 -10.06 -5.82 -13.64
CA CYS A 80 -10.27 -7.27 -13.57
C CYS A 80 -11.65 -7.64 -12.98
N TYR A 81 -12.25 -6.75 -12.17
CA TYR A 81 -13.61 -6.95 -11.66
C TYR A 81 -14.69 -6.80 -12.73
N ILE A 82 -14.48 -5.91 -13.71
CA ILE A 82 -15.46 -5.64 -14.78
C ILE A 82 -15.43 -6.71 -15.89
N GLU A 83 -14.36 -7.51 -15.99
CA GLU A 83 -14.32 -8.61 -16.95
C GLU A 83 -15.39 -9.68 -16.68
N LYS A 84 -15.90 -10.31 -17.74
CA LYS A 84 -16.80 -11.46 -17.62
C LYS A 84 -16.08 -12.57 -16.86
N ASP A 85 -16.80 -13.22 -15.93
CA ASP A 85 -16.29 -14.31 -15.10
C ASP A 85 -15.13 -13.93 -14.16
N ALA A 86 -15.07 -12.66 -13.72
CA ALA A 86 -14.05 -12.16 -12.79
C ALA A 86 -13.85 -13.04 -11.55
N PHE A 87 -14.95 -13.59 -10.99
CA PHE A 87 -14.89 -14.48 -9.83
C PHE A 87 -14.19 -15.80 -10.14
N THR A 88 -14.56 -16.46 -11.24
CA THR A 88 -13.94 -17.71 -11.69
C THR A 88 -12.46 -17.51 -12.01
N LEU A 89 -12.12 -16.38 -12.65
CA LEU A 89 -10.74 -16.01 -12.96
C LEU A 89 -9.93 -15.77 -11.67
N TYR A 90 -10.52 -15.06 -10.70
CA TYR A 90 -9.93 -14.82 -9.40
C TYR A 90 -9.64 -16.13 -8.68
N GLN A 91 -10.65 -17.01 -8.52
CA GLN A 91 -10.50 -18.32 -7.86
C GLN A 91 -9.40 -19.14 -8.51
N LYS A 92 -9.42 -19.31 -9.85
CA LYS A 92 -8.37 -20.02 -10.58
C LYS A 92 -6.98 -19.44 -10.32
N THR A 93 -6.86 -18.12 -10.30
CA THR A 93 -5.57 -17.46 -10.07
C THR A 93 -5.08 -17.67 -8.64
N ILE A 94 -5.95 -17.54 -7.63
CA ILE A 94 -5.59 -17.76 -6.24
C ILE A 94 -5.23 -19.23 -5.98
N SER A 95 -6.02 -20.19 -6.46
CA SER A 95 -5.72 -21.62 -6.29
C SER A 95 -4.37 -22.00 -6.90
N LYS A 96 -4.03 -21.40 -8.05
CA LYS A 96 -2.73 -21.61 -8.70
C LYS A 96 -1.57 -20.94 -7.94
N ARG A 97 -1.78 -19.72 -7.44
CA ARG A 97 -0.73 -18.89 -6.83
C ARG A 97 -0.51 -19.20 -5.35
N PHE A 98 -1.53 -19.71 -4.68
CA PHE A 98 -1.52 -20.09 -3.26
C PHE A 98 -2.15 -21.47 -3.05
N PRO A 99 -1.44 -22.56 -3.44
CA PRO A 99 -1.96 -23.93 -3.32
C PRO A 99 -2.33 -24.32 -1.89
N ILE A 100 -1.67 -23.68 -0.91
CA ILE A 100 -1.91 -23.88 0.53
C ILE A 100 -3.33 -23.52 0.99
N LEU A 101 -4.04 -22.68 0.24
CA LEU A 101 -5.39 -22.25 0.61
C LEU A 101 -6.46 -23.32 0.32
N ASN A 102 -6.09 -24.41 -0.39
CA ASN A 102 -6.95 -25.55 -0.72
C ASN A 102 -8.37 -25.15 -1.17
N ILE A 103 -8.44 -24.14 -2.04
CA ILE A 103 -9.70 -23.63 -2.57
C ILE A 103 -10.24 -24.68 -3.54
N LYS A 104 -11.32 -25.36 -3.14
CA LYS A 104 -12.06 -26.27 -4.01
C LYS A 104 -12.83 -25.42 -5.04
N ASN A 105 -12.44 -25.53 -6.31
CA ASN A 105 -13.14 -24.93 -7.43
C ASN A 105 -14.25 -25.85 -7.92
#